data_AF-A0A7W3MUB4-F1
#
_entry.id   AF-A0A7W3MUB4-F1
#
_cell.length_a   1.000
_cell.length_b   1.000
_cell.length_c   1.000
_cell.angle_alpha   90.00
_cell.angle_beta   90.00
_cell.angle_gamma   90.00
#
_symmetry.space_group_name_H-M   'P 1'
#
loop_
_entity.id
_entity.type
_entity.pdbx_description
1 polymer ?
#
loop_
_entity_poly.entity_id
_entity_poly.type
_entity_poly.pdbx_seq_one_letter_code
_entity_poly.pdbx_strand_id
1 'polypeptide(L)'
;MAVVIYKNTKTGAIVRLAAPNKAMDQSQRWQRVEETAEPADPAGGQEPGRYDPADHTVDEVNAYLADVDLAERERIIQAEAEGKARRGIISGPYSDLSGA
;
A
#
# COMPACT_ATOMS: atom_id res chain seq x y z
N MET A 1 21.99 -7.05 -11.85
CA MET A 1 21.73 -8.49 -12.03
C MET A 1 20.26 -8.71 -11.72
N ALA A 2 19.50 -9.37 -12.60
CA ALA A 2 18.07 -9.61 -12.38
C ALA A 2 17.90 -10.71 -11.33
N VAL A 3 17.23 -10.41 -10.22
CA VAL A 3 16.90 -11.41 -9.19
C VAL A 3 15.68 -12.19 -9.66
N VAL A 4 15.73 -13.52 -9.55
CA VAL A 4 14.62 -14.42 -9.87
C VAL A 4 14.03 -14.95 -8.57
N ILE A 5 12.71 -14.84 -8.43
CA ILE A 5 12.00 -15.30 -7.24
C ILE A 5 11.28 -16.62 -7.56
N TYR A 6 11.40 -17.60 -6.68
CA TYR A 6 10.68 -18.86 -6.75
C TYR A 6 9.82 -19.03 -5.51
N LYS A 7 8.54 -19.37 -5.71
CA LYS A 7 7.61 -19.71 -4.63
C LYS A 7 7.31 -21.20 -4.66
N ASN A 8 7.42 -21.86 -3.51
CA ASN A 8 7.02 -23.26 -3.37
C ASN A 8 5.49 -23.34 -3.30
N THR A 9 4.88 -24.07 -4.22
CA THR A 9 3.41 -24.21 -4.29
C THR A 9 2.83 -25.07 -3.18
N LYS A 10 3.65 -25.93 -2.55
CA LYS A 10 3.22 -26.86 -1.50
C LYS A 10 3.40 -26.30 -0.09
N THR A 11 4.47 -25.55 0.16
CA THR A 11 4.82 -25.04 1.50
C THR A 11 4.71 -23.54 1.63
N GLY A 12 4.55 -22.81 0.53
CA GLY A 12 4.53 -21.34 0.51
C GLY A 12 5.91 -20.69 0.68
N ALA A 13 6.99 -21.47 0.79
CA ALA A 13 8.35 -20.94 0.96
C ALA A 13 8.80 -20.11 -0.25
N ILE A 14 9.45 -18.97 0.00
CA ILE A 14 9.92 -18.04 -1.04
C ILE A 14 11.46 -18.05 -1.05
N VAL A 15 12.05 -18.21 -2.23
CA VAL A 15 13.49 -18.22 -2.44
C VAL A 15 13.86 -17.19 -3.50
N ARG A 16 14.85 -16.34 -3.21
CA ARG A 16 15.39 -15.33 -4.13
C ARG A 16 16.77 -15.77 -4.62
N LEU A 17 16.95 -15.84 -5.93
CA LEU A 17 18.20 -16.27 -6.56
C LEU A 17 18.72 -15.16 -7.47
N ALA A 18 20.05 -14.94 -7.47
CA ALA A 18 20.69 -13.96 -8.34
C ALA A 18 20.69 -14.38 -9.83
N ALA A 19 20.31 -15.63 -10.13
CA ALA A 19 20.18 -16.19 -11.47
C ALA A 19 19.07 -17.26 -11.49
N PRO A 20 18.42 -17.47 -12.65
CA PRO A 20 17.41 -18.52 -12.79
C PRO A 20 18.02 -19.91 -12.52
N ASN A 21 17.28 -20.74 -11.80
CA ASN A 21 17.67 -22.11 -11.52
C ASN A 21 16.82 -23.08 -12.35
N LYS A 22 17.45 -23.74 -13.33
CA LYS A 22 16.77 -24.69 -14.24
C LYS A 22 16.05 -25.82 -13.49
N ALA A 23 16.58 -26.27 -12.35
CA ALA A 23 15.95 -27.33 -11.57
C ALA A 23 14.63 -26.87 -10.93
N MET A 24 14.54 -25.59 -10.55
CA MET A 24 13.31 -25.01 -10.02
C MET A 24 12.32 -24.68 -11.16
N ASP A 25 12.81 -24.22 -12.30
CA ASP A 25 12.00 -23.88 -13.48
C ASP A 25 11.24 -25.10 -14.05
N GLN A 26 11.89 -26.26 -14.06
CA GLN A 26 11.28 -27.52 -14.52
C GLN A 26 10.45 -28.23 -13.44
N SER A 27 10.44 -27.71 -12.20
CA SER A 27 9.76 -28.36 -11.09
C SER A 27 8.31 -27.92 -11.00
N GLN A 28 7.36 -28.87 -10.96
CA GLN A 28 5.94 -28.58 -10.66
C GLN A 28 5.71 -28.03 -9.23
N ARG A 29 6.72 -28.11 -8.36
CA ARG A 29 6.67 -27.65 -6.96
C ARG A 29 7.10 -26.20 -6.77
N TRP A 30 7.73 -25.60 -7.78
CA TRP A 30 8.30 -24.26 -7.70
C TRP A 30 7.72 -23.43 -8.83
N GLN A 31 7.00 -22.39 -8.48
CA GLN A 31 6.49 -21.43 -9.43
C GLN A 31 7.48 -20.27 -9.51
N ARG A 32 7.97 -19.98 -10.71
CA ARG A 32 8.71 -18.75 -10.97
C ARG A 32 7.75 -17.58 -10.79
N VAL A 33 8.06 -16.74 -9.81
CA VAL A 33 7.43 -15.45 -9.66
C VAL A 33 8.37 -14.51 -10.38
N GLU A 34 8.02 -14.19 -11.62
CA GLU A 34 8.55 -12.98 -12.20
C GLU A 34 8.06 -11.87 -11.27
N GLU A 35 8.97 -11.30 -10.50
CA GLU A 35 8.89 -9.89 -10.17
C GLU A 35 8.98 -9.22 -11.54
N THR A 36 7.88 -9.24 -12.30
CA THR A 36 7.56 -8.14 -13.18
C THR A 36 7.88 -6.97 -12.30
N ALA A 37 8.93 -6.25 -12.67
CA ALA A 37 9.03 -4.88 -12.29
C ALA A 37 7.72 -4.27 -12.80
N GLU A 38 6.67 -4.38 -11.98
CA GLU A 38 5.70 -3.31 -11.88
C GLU A 38 6.61 -2.09 -11.84
N PRO A 39 6.49 -1.18 -12.83
CA PRO A 39 7.17 0.08 -12.70
C PRO A 39 6.86 0.55 -11.29
N ALA A 40 7.86 1.10 -10.61
CA ALA A 40 7.63 1.78 -9.35
C ALA A 40 6.49 2.78 -9.56
N ASP A 41 5.26 2.32 -9.33
CA ASP A 41 4.11 3.13 -9.05
C ASP A 41 4.39 3.56 -7.61
N PRO A 42 4.61 4.85 -7.35
CA PRO A 42 4.73 5.37 -6.00
C PRO A 42 3.36 5.36 -5.30
N ALA A 43 2.56 4.30 -5.48
CA ALA A 43 1.29 4.08 -4.81
C ALA A 43 1.55 3.14 -3.63
N GLY A 44 2.04 3.73 -2.53
CA GLY A 44 2.11 3.04 -1.26
C GLY A 44 0.75 2.48 -0.85
N GLY A 45 0.63 1.16 -0.87
CA GLY A 45 -0.21 0.40 0.06
C GLY A 45 -1.70 0.70 0.06
N GLN A 46 -2.39 0.56 -1.07
CA GLN A 46 -3.84 0.39 -1.02
C GLN A 46 -4.15 -1.07 -0.67
N GLU A 47 -4.25 -1.34 0.64
CA GLU A 47 -4.94 -2.54 1.11
C GLU A 47 -6.35 -2.54 0.52
N PRO A 48 -6.78 -3.58 -0.21
CA PRO A 48 -8.08 -3.60 -0.86
C PRO A 48 -9.18 -3.52 0.22
N GLY A 49 -9.80 -2.34 0.34
CA GLY A 49 -10.84 -2.04 1.32
C GLY A 49 -10.53 -0.87 2.28
N ARG A 50 -9.33 -0.29 2.23
CA ARG A 50 -8.99 0.86 3.08
C ARG A 50 -9.35 2.17 2.37
N TYR A 51 -10.08 3.06 3.04
CA TYR A 51 -10.50 4.35 2.49
C TYR A 51 -9.26 5.16 2.11
N ASP A 52 -9.14 5.53 0.83
CA ASP A 52 -8.03 6.33 0.33
C ASP A 52 -8.49 7.77 0.16
N PRO A 53 -8.02 8.71 1.01
CA PRO A 53 -8.49 10.07 0.92
C PRO A 53 -8.07 10.74 -0.38
N ALA A 54 -6.98 10.31 -1.04
CA ALA A 54 -6.49 10.94 -2.25
C ALA A 54 -7.41 10.68 -3.46
N ASP A 55 -8.18 9.60 -3.46
CA ASP A 55 -9.23 9.30 -4.45
C ASP A 55 -10.54 10.08 -4.22
N HIS A 56 -10.71 10.70 -3.04
CA HIS A 56 -11.93 11.42 -2.67
C HIS A 56 -11.75 12.94 -2.64
N THR A 57 -12.84 13.69 -2.79
CA THR A 57 -12.83 15.15 -2.65
C THR A 57 -12.69 15.58 -1.18
N VAL A 58 -12.29 16.83 -0.93
CA VAL A 58 -12.15 17.35 0.45
C VAL A 58 -13.47 17.27 1.22
N ASP A 59 -14.59 17.48 0.54
CA ASP A 59 -15.92 17.39 1.14
C ASP A 59 -16.27 15.96 1.55
N GLU A 60 -16.05 14.99 0.65
CA GLU A 60 -16.25 13.56 0.93
C GLU A 60 -15.33 13.05 2.05
N VAL A 61 -14.07 13.48 2.06
CA VAL A 61 -13.14 13.12 3.13
C VAL A 61 -13.60 13.71 4.45
N ASN A 62 -14.01 14.97 4.50
CA ASN A 62 -14.53 15.57 5.73
C ASN A 62 -15.83 14.90 6.21
N ALA A 63 -16.71 14.53 5.30
CA ALA A 63 -17.93 13.77 5.62
C ALA A 63 -17.59 12.39 6.19
N TYR A 64 -16.61 11.70 5.63
CA TYR A 64 -16.12 10.42 6.14
C TYR A 64 -15.47 10.58 7.51
N LEU A 65 -14.60 11.57 7.68
CA LEU A 65 -13.93 11.86 8.95
C LEU A 65 -14.93 12.15 10.07
N ALA A 66 -16.09 12.75 9.76
CA ALA A 66 -17.13 13.04 10.75
C ALA A 66 -17.74 11.80 11.41
N ASP A 67 -17.81 10.66 10.69
CA ASP A 67 -18.52 9.44 11.13
C ASP A 67 -17.58 8.37 11.70
N VAL A 68 -16.28 8.43 11.38
CA VAL A 68 -15.28 7.43 11.83
C VAL A 68 -14.67 7.72 13.20
N ASP A 69 -14.11 6.67 13.79
CA ASP A 69 -13.33 6.73 15.03
C ASP A 69 -12.02 7.52 14.89
N LEU A 70 -11.51 8.02 16.02
CA LEU A 70 -10.25 8.78 16.12
C LEU A 70 -9.06 8.07 15.45
N ALA A 71 -8.90 6.76 15.65
CA ALA A 71 -7.78 6.02 15.09
C ALA A 71 -7.77 6.00 13.54
N GLU A 72 -8.94 5.88 12.91
CA GLU A 72 -9.04 5.96 11.44
C GLU A 72 -8.86 7.39 10.97
N ARG A 73 -9.42 8.36 11.71
CA ARG A 73 -9.27 9.79 11.45
C ARG A 73 -7.80 10.21 11.40
N GLU A 74 -7.00 9.80 12.39
CA GLU A 74 -5.55 10.04 12.43
C GLU A 74 -4.82 9.39 11.25
N ARG A 75 -5.17 8.14 10.90
CA ARG A 75 -4.57 7.44 9.74
C ARG A 75 -4.84 8.19 8.44
N ILE A 76 -6.06 8.67 8.24
CA ILE A 76 -6.47 9.41 7.04
C ILE A 76 -5.74 10.76 6.96
N ILE A 77 -5.65 11.48 8.08
CA ILE A 77 -4.96 12.78 8.14
C ILE A 77 -3.46 12.60 7.86
N GLN A 78 -2.85 11.56 8.42
CA GLN A 78 -1.45 11.22 8.17
C GLN A 78 -1.21 10.83 6.70
N ALA A 79 -2.08 10.00 6.13
CA ALA A 79 -2.02 9.65 4.71
C ALA A 79 -2.20 10.89 3.81
N GLU A 80 -3.08 11.82 4.17
CA GLU A 80 -3.22 13.10 3.47
C GLU A 80 -1.98 13.98 3.61
N ALA A 81 -1.37 14.06 4.80
CA ALA A 81 -0.17 14.86 5.04
C ALA A 81 1.03 14.35 4.24
N GLU A 82 1.18 13.03 4.09
CA GLU A 82 2.23 12.38 3.29
C GLU A 82 1.93 12.40 1.79
N GLY A 83 0.66 12.47 1.40
CA GLY A 83 0.19 12.52 0.02
C GLY A 83 -0.03 13.93 -0.52
N LYS A 84 -1.30 14.32 -0.70
CA LYS A 84 -1.69 15.59 -1.35
C LYS A 84 -1.57 16.83 -0.45
N ALA A 85 -1.40 16.65 0.86
CA ALA A 85 -1.27 17.69 1.87
C ALA A 85 -2.37 18.78 1.78
N ARG A 86 -3.63 18.38 1.61
CA ARG A 86 -4.73 19.33 1.41
C ARG A 86 -5.09 20.04 2.70
N ARG A 87 -4.79 21.34 2.77
CA ARG A 87 -5.03 22.21 3.94
C ARG A 87 -6.42 22.09 4.55
N GLY A 88 -7.46 21.88 3.74
CA GLY A 88 -8.84 21.71 4.21
C GLY A 88 -9.11 20.43 5.00
N ILE A 89 -8.18 19.46 4.97
CA ILE A 89 -8.25 18.19 5.70
C ILE A 89 -7.23 18.20 6.85
N ILE A 90 -5.94 18.45 6.55
CA ILE A 90 -4.85 18.49 7.56
C ILE A 90 -4.91 19.68 8.51
N SER A 91 -5.61 20.77 8.18
CA SER A 91 -5.90 21.88 9.09
C SER A 91 -7.40 22.13 9.21
N GLY A 92 -8.20 21.10 8.89
CA GLY A 92 -9.65 21.15 8.96
C GLY A 92 -10.18 20.96 10.39
N PRO A 93 -11.51 21.00 10.57
CA PRO A 93 -12.16 20.87 11.87
C PRO A 93 -11.96 19.50 12.53
N TYR A 94 -11.54 18.51 11.75
CA TYR A 94 -11.26 17.14 12.20
C TYR A 94 -9.77 16.89 12.43
N SER A 95 -8.92 17.89 12.18
CA SER A 95 -7.49 17.80 12.46
C SER A 95 -7.24 18.15 13.91
N ASP A 96 -6.76 17.17 14.68
CA ASP A 96 -6.45 17.31 16.12
C ASP A 96 -5.34 18.36 16.40
N LEU A 97 -4.74 18.92 15.35
CA LEU A 97 -3.79 20.05 15.43
C LEU A 97 -4.42 21.41 15.79
N SER A 98 -5.72 21.46 16.17
CA SER A 98 -6.34 22.69 16.70
C SER A 98 -6.11 22.91 18.20
N GLY A 99 -5.35 22.05 18.87
CA GLY A 99 -5.01 22.15 20.29
C GLY A 99 -3.52 22.23 20.58
N ALA A 100 -2.88 23.37 20.28
CA ALA A 100 -1.62 23.81 20.90
C ALA A 100 -1.49 25.34 20.85
#